data_AF-A0A8D8GSI4-F1
#
_entry.id   AF-A0A8D8GSI4-F1
#
_cell.length_a   1.000
_cell.length_b   1.000
_cell.length_c   1.000
_cell.angle_alpha   90.00
_cell.angle_beta   90.00
_cell.angle_gamma   90.00
#
_symmetry.space_group_name_H-M   'P 1'
#
loop_
_entity.id
_entity.type
_entity.pdbx_description
1 polymer ?
#
loop_
_entity_poly.entity_id
_entity_poly.type
_entity_poly.pdbx_seq_one_letter_code
_entity_poly.pdbx_strand_id
1 'polypeptide(L)'
;MARHDDGESYGQPLKFDPDFKGPLSKRSCTDIPCLFLFVAFLAGWGFVAYYALHHGDLDRLLVPTDSKGLKCGVDSEVQDKPYLFFFDISECAKYDVPLYGCKTPQVCVSKCPSEQFGFELNACNAGKLDEFRTNLICDQTVPNDKGSLSCSEIQEHIDRGHCARYYLKSVPFSKRCLPDLDQLKDIPA
;
A
#
# COMPACT_ATOMS: atom_id res chain seq x y z
N MET A 1 82.16 13.83 -1.20
CA MET A 1 82.15 12.51 -1.86
C MET A 1 80.86 11.80 -1.52
N ALA A 2 79.95 11.68 -2.48
CA ALA A 2 79.07 10.52 -2.67
C ALA A 2 78.56 10.62 -4.12
N ARG A 3 78.83 9.59 -4.91
CA ARG A 3 78.63 9.49 -6.36
C ARG A 3 77.20 9.00 -6.62
N HIS A 4 76.51 9.60 -7.59
CA HIS A 4 75.39 8.97 -8.30
C HIS A 4 75.91 7.74 -9.02
N ASP A 5 75.15 6.64 -8.98
CA ASP A 5 75.18 5.62 -10.03
C ASP A 5 73.74 5.13 -10.21
N ASP A 6 73.12 5.70 -11.24
CA ASP A 6 71.82 5.33 -11.78
C ASP A 6 72.02 4.07 -12.64
N GLY A 7 71.38 2.98 -12.26
CA GLY A 7 71.53 1.71 -12.97
C GLY A 7 70.29 0.85 -12.82
N GLU A 8 69.19 1.24 -13.46
CA GLU A 8 68.06 0.33 -13.67
C GLU A 8 68.54 -0.89 -14.48
N SER A 9 68.69 -2.01 -13.78
CA SER A 9 68.97 -3.31 -14.39
C SER A 9 67.68 -3.86 -14.98
N TYR A 10 67.42 -3.56 -16.24
CA TYR A 10 66.35 -4.21 -16.99
C TYR A 10 66.74 -5.68 -17.21
N GLY A 11 66.07 -6.58 -16.49
CA GLY A 11 66.28 -8.03 -16.60
C GLY A 11 66.08 -8.53 -18.04
N GLN A 12 66.78 -9.62 -18.39
CA GLN A 12 66.72 -10.18 -19.75
C GLN A 12 65.27 -10.54 -20.13
N PRO A 13 64.87 -10.33 -21.40
CA PRO A 13 63.52 -10.67 -21.86
C PRO A 13 63.25 -12.16 -21.65
N LEU A 14 62.11 -12.46 -21.02
CA LEU A 14 61.65 -13.84 -20.80
C LEU A 14 61.57 -14.57 -22.14
N LYS A 15 62.42 -15.58 -22.31
CA LYS A 15 62.37 -16.47 -23.48
C LYS A 15 61.17 -17.39 -23.33
N PHE A 16 60.41 -17.55 -24.41
CA PHE A 16 59.30 -18.49 -24.47
C PHE A 16 59.84 -19.91 -24.27
N ASP A 17 59.49 -20.52 -23.14
CA ASP A 17 59.79 -21.91 -22.83
C ASP A 17 58.62 -22.78 -23.31
N PRO A 18 58.80 -23.59 -24.39
CA PRO A 18 57.73 -24.43 -24.94
C PRO A 18 57.27 -25.53 -23.98
N ASP A 19 58.05 -25.84 -22.93
CA ASP A 19 57.68 -26.77 -21.87
C ASP A 19 57.04 -26.08 -20.65
N PHE A 20 56.89 -24.74 -20.69
CA PHE A 20 56.21 -23.99 -19.64
C PHE A 20 54.71 -24.30 -19.62
N LYS A 21 54.37 -25.33 -18.85
CA LYS A 21 53.00 -25.57 -18.40
C LYS A 21 52.65 -24.48 -17.40
N GLY A 22 52.06 -23.39 -17.92
CA GLY A 22 51.68 -22.24 -17.11
C GLY A 22 50.81 -22.61 -15.90
N PRO A 23 50.54 -21.65 -14.99
CA PRO A 23 49.83 -21.86 -13.71
C PRO A 23 48.38 -22.38 -13.82
N LEU A 24 47.96 -22.77 -15.02
CA LEU A 24 46.70 -23.40 -15.37
C LEU A 24 46.77 -24.94 -15.40
N SER A 25 47.96 -25.55 -15.34
CA SER A 25 48.14 -27.01 -15.50
C SER A 25 47.54 -27.89 -14.39
N LYS A 26 47.16 -27.32 -13.23
CA LYS A 26 46.59 -28.06 -12.08
C LYS A 26 45.32 -27.41 -11.52
N ARG A 27 44.48 -26.80 -12.35
CA ARG A 27 43.20 -26.28 -11.87
C ARG A 27 42.16 -27.40 -11.86
N SER A 28 41.89 -27.94 -10.67
CA SER A 28 40.68 -28.75 -10.43
C SER A 28 39.48 -27.83 -10.51
N CYS A 29 38.43 -28.22 -11.23
CA CYS A 29 37.25 -27.39 -11.49
C CYS A 29 36.56 -27.01 -10.18
N THR A 30 36.85 -25.81 -9.67
CA THR A 30 36.29 -25.28 -8.42
C THR A 30 34.80 -24.93 -8.58
N ASP A 31 34.29 -24.94 -9.81
CA ASP A 31 32.91 -24.57 -10.13
C ASP A 31 31.89 -25.67 -9.80
N ILE A 32 32.29 -26.95 -9.76
CA ILE A 32 31.39 -28.06 -9.47
C ILE A 32 30.78 -27.97 -8.06
N PRO A 33 31.58 -27.86 -6.96
CA PRO A 33 31.00 -27.73 -5.62
C PRO A 33 30.21 -26.42 -5.45
N CYS A 34 30.67 -25.32 -6.04
CA CYS A 34 29.95 -24.04 -6.02
C CYS A 34 28.60 -24.11 -6.75
N LEU A 35 28.53 -24.85 -7.87
CA LEU A 35 27.29 -25.07 -8.62
C LEU A 35 26.27 -25.87 -7.80
N PHE A 36 26.69 -26.92 -7.10
CA PHE A 36 25.79 -27.68 -6.22
C PHE A 36 25.23 -26.82 -5.09
N LEU A 37 26.07 -25.98 -4.46
CA LEU A 37 25.62 -25.05 -3.44
C LEU A 37 24.63 -24.01 -4.00
N PHE A 38 24.88 -23.48 -5.20
CA PHE A 38 23.98 -22.54 -5.86
C PHE A 38 22.63 -23.16 -6.21
N VAL A 39 22.61 -24.37 -6.77
CA VAL A 39 21.36 -25.08 -7.08
C VAL A 39 20.60 -25.43 -5.80
N ALA A 40 21.28 -25.87 -4.75
CA ALA A 40 20.65 -26.12 -3.45
C ALA A 40 20.04 -24.84 -2.85
N PHE A 41 20.72 -23.71 -2.97
CA PHE A 41 20.19 -22.40 -2.56
C PHE A 41 18.93 -22.01 -3.35
N LEU A 42 18.95 -22.17 -4.68
CA LEU A 42 17.77 -21.91 -5.52
C LEU A 42 16.60 -22.83 -5.18
N ALA A 43 16.87 -24.12 -4.95
CA ALA A 43 15.85 -25.07 -4.51
C ALA A 43 15.27 -24.69 -3.15
N GLY A 44 16.11 -24.25 -2.21
CA GLY A 44 15.69 -23.71 -0.91
C GLY A 44 14.77 -22.50 -1.06
N TRP A 45 15.14 -21.52 -1.89
CA TRP A 45 14.29 -20.36 -2.19
C TRP A 45 12.98 -20.73 -2.88
N GLY A 46 13.02 -21.68 -3.83
CA GLY A 46 11.82 -22.22 -4.47
C GLY A 46 10.87 -22.85 -3.46
N PHE A 47 11.40 -23.61 -2.50
CA PHE A 47 10.61 -24.18 -1.42
C PHE A 47 10.00 -23.11 -0.51
N VAL A 48 10.78 -22.09 -0.11
CA VAL A 48 10.27 -20.97 0.70
C VAL A 48 9.15 -20.22 -0.04
N ALA A 49 9.33 -19.93 -1.34
CA ALA A 49 8.32 -19.27 -2.16
C ALA A 49 7.04 -20.11 -2.30
N TYR A 50 7.17 -21.41 -2.58
CA TYR A 50 6.06 -22.34 -2.62
C TYR A 50 5.30 -22.36 -1.28
N TYR A 51 6.02 -22.52 -0.18
CA TYR A 51 5.43 -22.53 1.16
C TYR A 51 4.67 -21.22 1.45
N ALA A 52 5.29 -20.07 1.14
CA ALA A 52 4.67 -18.75 1.33
C ALA A 52 3.43 -18.54 0.46
N LEU A 53 3.39 -19.04 -0.78
CA LEU A 53 2.20 -18.93 -1.64
C LEU A 53 1.05 -19.82 -1.15
N HIS A 54 1.35 -21.01 -0.62
CA HIS A 54 0.33 -21.94 -0.16
C HIS A 54 -0.18 -21.67 1.25
N HIS A 55 0.67 -21.13 2.13
CA HIS A 55 0.35 -20.91 3.54
C HIS A 55 0.26 -19.43 3.89
N GLY A 56 0.59 -18.54 2.95
CA GLY A 56 0.43 -17.11 3.10
C GLY A 56 -1.03 -16.70 2.99
N ASP A 57 -1.49 -15.97 3.99
CA ASP A 57 -2.79 -15.32 3.97
C ASP A 57 -2.62 -13.87 3.52
N LEU A 58 -2.84 -13.62 2.23
CA LEU A 58 -2.77 -12.28 1.66
C LEU A 58 -3.86 -11.37 2.26
N ASP A 59 -5.01 -11.92 2.65
CA ASP A 59 -6.11 -11.14 3.22
C ASP A 59 -5.77 -10.52 4.56
N ARG A 60 -4.82 -11.12 5.30
CA ARG A 60 -4.28 -10.58 6.55
C ARG A 60 -3.30 -9.42 6.32
N LEU A 61 -2.56 -9.44 5.22
CA LEU A 61 -1.63 -8.37 4.84
C LEU A 61 -2.38 -7.14 4.29
N LEU A 62 -3.48 -7.39 3.57
CA LEU A 62 -4.27 -6.35 2.92
C LEU A 62 -5.39 -5.79 3.79
N VAL A 63 -5.47 -6.17 5.07
CA VAL A 63 -6.47 -5.61 6.00
C VAL A 63 -6.28 -4.10 6.08
N PRO A 64 -7.27 -3.31 5.66
CA PRO A 64 -7.17 -1.87 5.79
C PRO A 64 -7.40 -1.44 7.23
N THR A 65 -6.78 -0.31 7.58
CA THR A 65 -6.89 0.31 8.89
C THR A 65 -7.51 1.69 8.73
N ASP A 66 -8.47 2.02 9.59
CA ASP A 66 -9.10 3.35 9.61
C ASP A 66 -8.18 4.42 10.23
N SER A 67 -8.61 5.69 10.22
CA SER A 67 -7.84 6.80 10.79
C SER A 67 -7.64 6.73 12.31
N LYS A 68 -8.36 5.85 13.01
CA LYS A 68 -8.23 5.61 14.46
C LYS A 68 -7.34 4.41 14.78
N GLY A 69 -6.84 3.71 13.76
CA GLY A 69 -6.00 2.53 13.94
C GLY A 69 -6.77 1.22 14.03
N LEU A 70 -8.10 1.23 13.80
CA LEU A 70 -8.93 0.02 13.81
C LEU A 70 -8.85 -0.73 12.49
N LYS A 71 -8.68 -2.04 12.58
CA LYS A 71 -8.60 -2.96 11.43
C LYS A 71 -9.99 -3.39 11.00
N CYS A 72 -10.40 -2.95 9.81
CA CYS A 72 -11.71 -3.23 9.25
C CYS A 72 -11.97 -4.75 9.12
N GLY A 73 -13.08 -5.23 9.68
CA GLY A 73 -13.44 -6.64 9.67
C GLY A 73 -12.67 -7.54 10.65
N VAL A 74 -11.82 -6.97 11.52
CA VAL A 74 -11.00 -7.71 12.48
C VAL A 74 -11.24 -7.25 13.91
N ASP A 75 -11.12 -5.95 14.18
CA ASP A 75 -11.32 -5.41 15.53
C ASP A 75 -12.80 -5.41 15.90
N SER A 76 -13.10 -5.64 17.19
CA SER A 76 -14.48 -5.86 17.67
C SER A 76 -15.45 -4.70 17.37
N GLU A 77 -14.95 -3.47 17.28
CA GLU A 77 -15.74 -2.26 16.99
C GLU A 77 -16.10 -2.10 15.50
N VAL A 78 -15.40 -2.83 14.62
CA VAL A 78 -15.53 -2.74 13.15
C VAL A 78 -15.58 -4.13 12.51
N GLN A 79 -15.96 -5.15 13.27
CA GLN A 79 -15.93 -6.54 12.82
C GLN A 79 -16.94 -6.79 11.68
N ASP A 80 -18.07 -6.10 11.71
CA ASP A 80 -19.12 -6.10 10.68
C ASP A 80 -18.85 -5.11 9.53
N LYS A 81 -17.73 -4.37 9.60
CA LYS A 81 -17.36 -3.32 8.65
C LYS A 81 -16.04 -3.67 7.96
N PRO A 82 -16.04 -4.58 6.96
CA PRO A 82 -14.80 -5.08 6.36
C PRO A 82 -14.19 -4.15 5.30
N TYR A 83 -14.89 -3.10 4.86
CA TYR A 83 -14.42 -2.22 3.80
C TYR A 83 -13.93 -0.87 4.34
N LEU A 84 -12.89 -0.30 3.74
CA LEU A 84 -12.39 1.02 4.07
C LEU A 84 -12.93 2.07 3.10
N PHE A 85 -13.50 3.13 3.65
CA PHE A 85 -14.02 4.28 2.91
C PHE A 85 -13.15 5.52 3.18
N PHE A 86 -12.90 6.32 2.14
CA PHE A 86 -12.14 7.57 2.20
C PHE A 86 -13.10 8.74 2.06
N PHE A 87 -13.00 9.73 2.96
CA PHE A 87 -13.87 10.92 2.89
C PHE A 87 -13.59 11.75 1.64
N ASP A 88 -12.31 11.83 1.26
CA ASP A 88 -11.87 12.47 0.05
C ASP A 88 -10.77 11.64 -0.60
N ILE A 89 -11.12 10.90 -1.65
CA ILE A 89 -10.16 10.07 -2.37
C ILE A 89 -9.21 10.88 -3.26
N SER A 90 -9.54 12.14 -3.59
CA SER A 90 -8.66 12.99 -4.40
C SER A 90 -7.37 13.33 -3.65
N GLU A 91 -7.44 13.40 -2.32
CA GLU A 91 -6.28 13.53 -1.43
C GLU A 91 -5.29 12.35 -1.55
N CYS A 92 -5.76 11.18 -2.01
CA CYS A 92 -4.92 10.01 -2.27
C CYS A 92 -4.18 10.05 -3.60
N ALA A 93 -4.48 11.00 -4.49
CA ALA A 93 -3.79 11.15 -5.78
C ALA A 93 -2.63 12.16 -5.73
N LYS A 94 -2.36 12.75 -4.56
CA LYS A 94 -1.32 13.76 -4.38
C LYS A 94 0.08 13.15 -4.36
N TYR A 95 1.06 13.93 -4.80
CA TYR A 95 2.46 13.49 -4.96
C TYR A 95 3.15 13.12 -3.64
N ASP A 96 2.61 13.55 -2.49
CA ASP A 96 3.17 13.32 -1.16
C ASP A 96 2.67 12.03 -0.49
N VAL A 97 1.69 11.35 -1.11
CA VAL A 97 1.08 10.10 -0.63
C VAL A 97 2.09 8.96 -0.44
N PRO A 98 3.11 8.75 -1.31
CA PRO A 98 4.10 7.70 -1.08
C PRO A 98 4.91 7.87 0.21
N LEU A 99 5.00 9.10 0.74
CA LEU A 99 5.78 9.42 1.94
C LEU A 99 4.91 9.52 3.19
N TYR A 100 3.70 10.07 3.07
CA TYR A 100 2.85 10.40 4.24
C TYR A 100 1.51 9.65 4.26
N GLY A 101 1.22 8.84 3.25
CA GLY A 101 -0.10 8.23 3.07
C GLY A 101 -1.17 9.25 2.66
N CYS A 102 -2.42 8.79 2.53
CA CYS A 102 -3.54 9.70 2.26
C CYS A 102 -3.91 10.50 3.51
N LYS A 103 -3.89 11.83 3.41
CA LYS A 103 -4.25 12.76 4.51
C LYS A 103 -5.75 13.03 4.61
N THR A 104 -6.57 12.02 4.32
CA THR A 104 -8.03 12.11 4.42
C THR A 104 -8.52 11.22 5.56
N PRO A 105 -9.58 11.59 6.30
CA PRO A 105 -10.23 10.67 7.21
C PRO A 105 -10.71 9.41 6.49
N GLN A 106 -10.46 8.27 7.11
CA GLN A 106 -10.77 6.94 6.60
C GLN A 106 -11.57 6.20 7.67
N VAL A 107 -12.64 5.53 7.26
CA VAL A 107 -13.55 4.84 8.19
C VAL A 107 -13.91 3.47 7.65
N CYS A 108 -14.08 2.49 8.53
CA CYS A 108 -14.60 1.19 8.16
C CYS A 108 -16.11 1.27 7.91
N VAL A 109 -16.59 0.66 6.83
CA VAL A 109 -18.00 0.55 6.45
C VAL A 109 -18.37 -0.90 6.13
N SER A 110 -19.65 -1.24 6.34
CA SER A 110 -20.19 -2.58 6.04
C SER A 110 -20.36 -2.81 4.54
N LYS A 111 -20.65 -1.75 3.77
CA LYS A 111 -20.78 -1.78 2.32
C LYS A 111 -20.30 -0.46 1.71
N CYS A 112 -19.67 -0.53 0.55
CA CYS A 112 -19.34 0.67 -0.21
C CYS A 112 -20.61 1.39 -0.71
N PRO A 113 -20.62 2.73 -0.71
CA PRO A 113 -21.77 3.50 -1.15
C PRO A 113 -22.11 3.19 -2.61
N SER A 114 -23.34 2.76 -2.85
CA SER A 114 -23.81 2.37 -4.20
C SER A 114 -24.43 3.54 -4.98
N GLU A 115 -24.60 4.68 -4.31
CA GLU A 115 -25.21 5.90 -4.82
C GLU A 115 -24.36 7.11 -4.41
N GLN A 116 -24.58 8.24 -5.07
CA GLN A 116 -23.97 9.51 -4.71
C GLN A 116 -24.71 10.15 -3.54
N PHE A 117 -23.98 10.89 -2.72
CA PHE A 117 -24.52 11.63 -1.60
C PHE A 117 -23.82 12.98 -1.47
N GLY A 118 -24.57 14.01 -1.08
CA GLY A 118 -24.04 15.31 -0.74
C GLY A 118 -24.92 15.98 0.29
N PHE A 119 -24.33 16.38 1.41
CA PHE A 119 -25.02 17.13 2.44
C PHE A 119 -24.93 18.64 2.16
N GLU A 120 -26.10 19.29 2.13
CA GLU A 120 -26.21 20.74 2.09
C GLU A 120 -27.17 21.22 3.18
N LEU A 121 -26.68 22.05 4.09
CA LEU A 121 -27.46 22.57 5.21
C LEU A 121 -28.75 23.28 4.74
N ASN A 122 -28.68 24.04 3.65
CA ASN A 122 -29.82 24.77 3.08
C ASN A 122 -30.91 23.82 2.51
N ALA A 123 -30.51 22.62 2.07
CA ALA A 123 -31.43 21.60 1.57
C ALA A 123 -31.97 20.68 2.68
N CYS A 124 -31.40 20.78 3.90
CA CYS A 124 -31.79 19.97 5.04
C CYS A 124 -33.07 20.50 5.69
N ASN A 125 -34.14 19.72 5.60
CA ASN A 125 -35.44 20.00 6.19
C ASN A 125 -36.04 18.71 6.77
N ALA A 126 -37.15 18.80 7.49
CA ALA A 126 -37.78 17.66 8.14
C ALA A 126 -38.10 16.49 7.20
N GLY A 127 -38.38 16.76 5.91
CA GLY A 127 -38.67 15.72 4.91
C GLY A 127 -37.43 15.00 4.35
N LYS A 128 -36.25 15.62 4.40
CA LYS A 128 -34.98 15.05 3.91
C LYS A 128 -34.02 14.63 5.03
N LEU A 129 -34.30 15.00 6.26
CA LEU A 129 -33.42 14.76 7.40
C LEU A 129 -33.16 13.26 7.62
N ASP A 130 -34.18 12.43 7.49
CA ASP A 130 -34.03 10.98 7.66
C ASP A 130 -33.20 10.34 6.53
N GLU A 131 -33.31 10.86 5.31
CA GLU A 131 -32.44 10.48 4.19
C GLU A 131 -30.98 10.85 4.48
N PHE A 132 -30.73 12.08 4.95
CA PHE A 132 -29.40 12.51 5.35
C PHE A 132 -28.83 11.62 6.45
N ARG A 133 -29.59 11.34 7.52
CA ARG A 133 -29.15 10.47 8.63
C ARG A 133 -28.80 9.05 8.17
N THR A 134 -29.59 8.50 7.25
CA THR A 134 -29.40 7.13 6.75
C THR A 134 -28.14 7.03 5.89
N ASN A 135 -27.91 8.02 5.02
CA ASN A 135 -26.81 8.00 4.06
C ASN A 135 -25.50 8.62 4.60
N LEU A 136 -25.54 9.39 5.70
CA LEU A 136 -24.35 10.01 6.26
C LEU A 136 -23.33 8.94 6.69
N ILE A 137 -22.08 9.02 6.22
CA ILE A 137 -20.99 8.15 6.65
C ILE A 137 -20.11 8.92 7.64
N CYS A 138 -19.89 8.35 8.83
CA CYS A 138 -19.12 8.97 9.90
C CYS A 138 -18.13 8.01 10.54
N ASP A 139 -17.15 8.57 11.25
CA ASP A 139 -16.24 7.83 12.11
C ASP A 139 -16.91 7.42 13.44
N GLN A 140 -16.24 6.57 14.22
CA GLN A 140 -16.77 5.99 15.47
C GLN A 140 -16.97 6.99 16.63
N THR A 141 -16.64 8.28 16.46
CA THR A 141 -16.90 9.35 17.45
C THR A 141 -18.37 9.75 17.43
N VAL A 142 -19.02 9.56 16.28
CA VAL A 142 -20.43 9.85 16.10
C VAL A 142 -21.24 8.63 16.52
N PRO A 143 -22.29 8.80 17.35
CA PRO A 143 -23.16 7.69 17.72
C PRO A 143 -23.70 6.96 16.51
N ASN A 144 -23.79 5.63 16.60
CA ASN A 144 -24.40 4.81 15.54
C ASN A 144 -25.89 5.16 15.34
N ASP A 145 -26.57 5.58 16.40
CA ASP A 145 -27.92 6.13 16.31
C ASP A 145 -27.87 7.59 15.87
N LYS A 146 -28.00 7.81 14.56
CA LYS A 146 -28.07 9.13 13.93
C LYS A 146 -29.47 9.73 13.98
N GLY A 147 -30.46 9.01 14.50
CA GLY A 147 -31.87 9.44 14.57
C GLY A 147 -32.08 10.69 15.43
N SER A 148 -31.16 10.99 16.33
CA SER A 148 -31.18 12.19 17.17
C SER A 148 -30.57 13.42 16.51
N LEU A 149 -29.72 13.26 15.47
CA LEU A 149 -28.95 14.36 14.90
C LEU A 149 -29.84 15.32 14.11
N SER A 150 -29.80 16.59 14.45
CA SER A 150 -30.38 17.70 13.69
C SER A 150 -29.50 18.09 12.50
N CYS A 151 -30.05 18.86 11.56
CA CYS A 151 -29.28 19.39 10.43
C CYS A 151 -28.03 20.17 10.86
N SER A 152 -28.11 20.94 11.96
CA SER A 152 -26.98 21.69 12.51
C SER A 152 -25.91 20.79 13.11
N GLU A 153 -26.30 19.72 13.81
CA GLU A 153 -25.34 18.76 14.38
C GLU A 153 -24.65 17.95 13.29
N ILE A 154 -25.37 17.55 12.23
CA ILE A 154 -24.78 16.90 11.05
C ILE A 154 -23.73 17.82 10.43
N GLN A 155 -24.07 19.09 10.21
CA GLN A 155 -23.13 20.08 9.66
C GLN A 155 -21.89 20.23 10.55
N GLU A 156 -22.06 20.31 11.88
CA GLU A 156 -20.95 20.42 12.81
C GLU A 156 -20.02 19.21 12.76
N HIS A 157 -20.55 17.99 12.69
CA HIS A 157 -19.73 16.77 12.56
C HIS A 157 -19.00 16.70 11.23
N ILE A 158 -19.61 17.20 10.15
CA ILE A 158 -18.95 17.34 8.85
C ILE A 158 -17.79 18.33 8.94
N ASP A 159 -18.01 19.51 9.54
CA ASP A 159 -17.00 20.57 9.64
C ASP A 159 -15.83 20.18 10.55
N ARG A 160 -16.10 19.34 11.56
CA ARG A 160 -15.06 18.73 12.42
C ARG A 160 -14.32 17.56 11.77
N GLY A 161 -14.72 17.13 10.58
CA GLY A 161 -14.09 16.03 9.85
C GLY A 161 -14.47 14.63 10.37
N HIS A 162 -15.55 14.51 11.15
CA HIS A 162 -16.05 13.24 11.67
C HIS A 162 -17.03 12.56 10.72
N CYS A 163 -17.65 13.29 9.79
CA CYS A 163 -18.53 12.75 8.77
C CYS A 163 -18.15 13.24 7.37
N ALA A 164 -18.39 12.40 6.36
CA ALA A 164 -18.17 12.77 4.97
C ALA A 164 -19.24 13.76 4.51
N ARG A 165 -18.82 14.89 3.94
CA ARG A 165 -19.72 15.90 3.37
C ARG A 165 -20.44 15.37 2.14
N TYR A 166 -19.72 14.68 1.28
CA TYR A 166 -20.21 14.12 0.03
C TYR A 166 -19.42 12.86 -0.30
N TYR A 167 -19.99 12.00 -1.14
CA TYR A 167 -19.29 10.85 -1.69
C TYR A 167 -19.90 10.41 -3.02
N LEU A 168 -19.06 9.77 -3.84
CA LEU A 168 -19.47 9.18 -5.11
C LEU A 168 -19.81 7.71 -4.94
N LYS A 169 -20.59 7.19 -5.88
CA LYS A 169 -20.80 5.76 -6.04
C LYS A 169 -19.44 5.06 -6.13
N SER A 170 -19.26 4.05 -5.29
CA SER A 170 -18.01 3.34 -5.12
C SER A 170 -18.21 1.83 -5.17
N VAL A 171 -17.21 1.14 -5.69
CA VAL A 171 -17.15 -0.32 -5.76
C VAL A 171 -16.05 -0.85 -4.83
N PRO A 172 -16.26 -2.02 -4.21
CA PRO A 172 -15.24 -2.63 -3.37
C PRO A 172 -14.11 -3.21 -4.24
N PHE A 173 -12.87 -2.81 -3.96
CA PHE A 173 -11.65 -3.37 -4.56
C PHE A 173 -10.61 -3.58 -3.45
N SER A 174 -10.17 -4.82 -3.25
CA SER A 174 -9.19 -5.17 -2.19
C SER A 174 -9.57 -4.60 -0.81
N LYS A 175 -10.84 -4.78 -0.40
CA LYS A 175 -11.42 -4.25 0.86
C LYS A 175 -11.42 -2.71 0.98
N ARG A 176 -11.27 -1.97 -0.13
CA ARG A 176 -11.33 -0.50 -0.17
C ARG A 176 -12.45 -0.05 -1.10
N CYS A 177 -13.12 1.04 -0.75
CA CYS A 177 -14.14 1.65 -1.60
C CYS A 177 -13.46 2.63 -2.56
N LEU A 178 -13.46 2.29 -3.85
CA LEU A 178 -12.94 3.14 -4.92
C LEU A 178 -14.10 3.65 -5.78
N PRO A 179 -14.07 4.91 -6.26
CA PRO A 179 -15.05 5.44 -7.18
C PRO A 179 -15.23 4.54 -8.39
N ASP A 180 -16.47 4.39 -8.80
CA ASP A 180 -16.81 3.68 -10.03
C ASP A 180 -16.29 4.48 -11.24
N LEU A 181 -15.35 3.90 -12.00
CA LEU A 181 -14.69 4.55 -13.14
C LEU A 181 -15.68 4.91 -14.26
N ASP A 182 -16.82 4.22 -14.34
CA ASP A 182 -17.86 4.55 -15.31
C ASP A 182 -18.48 5.93 -15.04
N GLN A 183 -18.50 6.40 -13.78
CA GLN A 183 -18.97 7.74 -13.42
C GLN A 183 -17.93 8.84 -13.70
N LEU A 184 -16.64 8.48 -13.78
CA LEU A 184 -15.56 9.44 -14.06
C LEU A 184 -15.49 9.84 -15.54
N LYS A 185 -16.15 9.09 -16.44
CA LYS A 185 -16.30 9.45 -17.86
C LYS A 185 -17.26 10.61 -18.09
N ASP A 186 -18.19 10.85 -17.18
CA ASP A 186 -19.23 11.87 -17.32
C ASP A 186 -18.84 13.22 -16.68
N ILE A 187 -17.61 13.33 -16.13
CA ILE A 187 -17.09 14.60 -15.61
C ILE A 187 -16.47 15.38 -16.78
N PRO A 188 -17.08 16.48 -17.25
CA PRO A 188 -16.45 17.33 -18.26
C PRO A 188 -15.16 17.92 -17.68
N ALA A 189 -14.09 17.86 -18.49
CA ALA A 189 -12.80 18.47 -18.22
C ALA A 189 -12.88 19.99 -18.03
#